data_AF-A0A662BS58-F1
#
_entry.id   AF-A0A662BS58-F1
#
_cell.length_a   1.000
_cell.length_b   1.000
_cell.length_c   1.000
_cell.angle_alpha   90.00
_cell.angle_beta   90.00
_cell.angle_gamma   90.00
#
_symmetry.space_group_name_H-M   'P 1'
#
loop_
_entity.id
_entity.type
_entity.pdbx_description
1 polymer ?
#
loop_
_entity_poly.entity_id
_entity_poly.type
_entity_poly.pdbx_seq_one_letter_code
_entity_poly.pdbx_strand_id
1 'polypeptide(L)'
;MVFDNNSGLYSHSILEDSVRTDVNVIKTGMLGSMMDPEFGKTTAEIFSQFRLSENGHNFGTGAILDSLVLSLAYSSFYGDTMTSQTIRVFELDQDMNPDTSYYSTQSISDYGIELASLTFIPRPSDSVYVDSVQEKPQLRIRLSNDFAQKLIEADPDVYDDNEKWLAFMKGFRITTDAVSSDGGIMLFDMLDSKTAMTIFYKSADLEDTLAFAFLSN
;
A
#
# COMPACT_ATOMS: atom_id res chain seq x y z
N MET A 1 -19.20 -32.43 47.89
CA MET A 1 -18.29 -31.33 47.55
C MET A 1 -18.90 -30.68 46.32
N VAL A 2 -19.47 -29.50 46.50
CA VAL A 2 -20.19 -28.75 45.46
C VAL A 2 -19.13 -28.05 44.61
N PHE A 3 -19.20 -28.20 43.29
CA PHE A 3 -18.40 -27.38 42.38
C PHE A 3 -18.99 -25.98 42.42
N ASP A 4 -18.27 -25.04 43.05
CA ASP A 4 -18.62 -23.63 43.02
C ASP A 4 -18.21 -23.07 41.65
N ASN A 5 -19.17 -22.59 40.88
CA ASN A 5 -18.99 -22.11 39.51
C ASN A 5 -18.87 -20.58 39.46
N ASN A 6 -18.43 -19.93 40.54
CA ASN A 6 -18.59 -18.49 40.75
C ASN A 6 -17.33 -17.63 40.50
N SER A 7 -16.31 -18.15 39.82
CA SER A 7 -15.23 -17.29 39.30
C SER A 7 -15.62 -16.78 37.91
N GLY A 8 -16.57 -15.84 37.87
CA GLY A 8 -16.88 -15.08 36.66
C GLY A 8 -15.67 -14.22 36.28
N LEU A 9 -15.18 -14.39 35.06
CA LEU A 9 -14.12 -13.54 34.52
C LEU A 9 -14.77 -12.20 34.13
N TYR A 10 -14.50 -11.14 34.87
CA TYR A 10 -14.94 -9.79 34.52
C TYR A 10 -13.94 -9.18 33.54
N SER A 11 -14.18 -9.35 32.24
CA SER A 11 -13.44 -8.66 31.20
C SER A 11 -14.10 -7.31 30.90
N HIS A 12 -13.31 -6.24 30.89
CA HIS A 12 -13.73 -4.91 30.47
C HIS A 12 -12.79 -4.42 29.37
N SER A 13 -13.36 -3.86 28.30
CA SER A 13 -12.58 -3.12 27.31
C SER A 13 -12.30 -1.71 27.83
N ILE A 14 -11.05 -1.28 27.76
CA ILE A 14 -10.68 0.11 27.98
C ILE A 14 -10.61 0.83 26.64
N LEU A 15 -11.08 2.07 26.58
CA LEU A 15 -10.88 2.90 25.39
C LEU A 15 -9.41 3.30 25.33
N GLU A 16 -8.75 2.94 24.23
CA GLU A 16 -7.43 3.45 23.87
C GLU A 16 -7.64 4.65 22.94
N ASP A 17 -6.94 5.76 23.20
CA ASP A 17 -7.17 7.04 22.51
C ASP A 17 -6.65 7.01 21.06
N SER A 18 -5.34 6.86 20.89
CA SER A 18 -4.74 6.63 19.59
C SER A 18 -3.40 5.93 19.74
N VAL A 19 -3.06 5.09 18.76
CA VAL A 19 -1.77 4.40 18.73
C VAL A 19 -0.89 5.11 17.72
N ARG A 20 0.40 5.25 18.05
CA ARG A 20 1.40 5.86 17.18
C ARG A 20 1.72 4.90 16.01
N THR A 21 1.65 5.40 14.78
CA THR A 21 1.69 4.61 13.53
C THR A 21 2.77 5.04 12.53
N ASP A 22 3.67 5.96 12.88
CA ASP A 22 4.74 6.37 11.97
C ASP A 22 5.82 5.29 11.75
N VAL A 23 6.61 5.52 10.72
CA VAL A 23 7.67 4.64 10.24
C VAL A 23 8.71 4.29 11.31
N ASN A 24 8.88 5.08 12.37
CA ASN A 24 9.84 4.76 13.44
C ASN A 24 9.32 3.69 14.41
N VAL A 25 8.01 3.47 14.45
CA VAL A 25 7.35 2.53 15.37
C VAL A 25 6.81 1.32 14.62
N ILE A 26 6.19 1.51 13.46
CA ILE A 26 5.54 0.45 12.70
C ILE A 26 6.20 0.32 11.33
N LYS A 27 6.60 -0.92 10.98
CA LYS A 27 7.17 -1.27 9.67
C LYS A 27 6.20 -2.03 8.76
N THR A 28 5.02 -2.35 9.27
CA THR A 28 3.98 -3.09 8.58
C THR A 28 2.81 -2.18 8.22
N GLY A 29 2.37 -2.20 6.96
CA GLY A 29 1.16 -1.51 6.51
C GLY A 29 -0.07 -2.36 6.79
N MET A 30 -1.11 -1.78 7.37
CA MET A 30 -2.39 -2.46 7.59
C MET A 30 -3.42 -1.93 6.59
N LEU A 31 -4.05 -2.83 5.83
CA LEU A 31 -5.06 -2.46 4.85
C LEU A 31 -6.17 -3.51 4.84
N GLY A 32 -7.40 -3.05 4.94
CA GLY A 32 -8.57 -3.91 4.84
C GLY A 32 -9.71 -3.47 5.75
N SER A 33 -10.84 -4.14 5.60
CA SER A 33 -12.03 -3.85 6.39
C SER A 33 -12.59 -5.15 6.96
N MET A 34 -13.04 -5.06 8.20
CA MET A 34 -13.70 -6.15 8.90
C MET A 34 -14.88 -5.62 9.73
N MET A 35 -15.87 -6.48 9.93
CA MET A 35 -17.00 -6.29 10.83
C MET A 35 -16.92 -7.35 11.92
N ASP A 36 -16.46 -6.95 13.10
CA ASP A 36 -16.43 -7.82 14.28
C ASP A 36 -17.79 -7.75 15.01
N PRO A 37 -18.35 -8.88 15.47
CA PRO A 37 -19.63 -8.88 16.20
C PRO A 37 -19.64 -8.07 17.50
N GLU A 38 -18.49 -7.98 18.19
CA GLU A 38 -18.35 -7.30 19.48
C GLU A 38 -17.81 -5.87 19.33
N PHE A 39 -16.76 -5.70 18.49
CA PHE A 39 -16.09 -4.40 18.30
C PHE A 39 -16.66 -3.57 17.16
N GLY A 40 -17.51 -4.15 16.33
CA GLY A 40 -18.12 -3.49 15.17
C GLY A 40 -17.14 -3.32 14.01
N LYS A 41 -17.34 -2.26 13.24
CA LYS A 41 -16.62 -2.03 11.99
C LYS A 41 -15.22 -1.48 12.23
N THR A 42 -14.21 -2.12 11.65
CA THR A 42 -12.85 -1.61 11.56
C THR A 42 -12.42 -1.47 10.10
N THR A 43 -11.75 -0.38 9.79
CA THR A 43 -11.15 -0.09 8.48
C THR A 43 -9.72 0.36 8.69
N ALA A 44 -8.79 -0.20 7.92
CA ALA A 44 -7.39 0.17 7.91
C ALA A 44 -6.99 0.67 6.52
N GLU A 45 -6.19 1.73 6.49
CA GLU A 45 -5.64 2.34 5.30
C GLU A 45 -4.15 2.63 5.49
N ILE A 46 -3.42 2.68 4.39
CA ILE A 46 -1.97 2.91 4.36
C ILE A 46 -1.70 4.26 3.72
N PHE A 47 -0.89 5.06 4.40
CA PHE A 47 -0.24 6.23 3.82
C PHE A 47 1.24 5.91 3.70
N SER A 48 1.79 5.96 2.49
CA SER A 48 3.20 5.59 2.26
C SER A 48 3.84 6.43 1.17
N GLN A 49 5.11 6.73 1.36
CA GLN A 49 5.97 7.29 0.33
C GLN A 49 6.70 6.16 -0.41
N PHE A 50 7.04 6.40 -1.66
CA PHE A 50 7.90 5.53 -2.46
C PHE A 50 9.09 6.36 -2.93
N ARG A 51 10.28 5.80 -2.85
CA ARG A 51 11.57 6.41 -3.16
C ARG A 51 12.14 5.85 -4.45
N LEU A 52 12.99 6.60 -5.12
CA LEU A 52 13.71 6.14 -6.29
C LEU A 52 14.58 4.92 -5.95
N SER A 53 14.50 3.85 -6.75
CA SER A 53 15.44 2.72 -6.63
C SER A 53 16.86 3.09 -7.07
N GLU A 54 16.97 4.03 -8.01
CA GLU A 54 18.21 4.60 -8.51
C GLU A 54 18.01 6.09 -8.82
N ASN A 55 19.02 6.89 -8.48
CA ASN A 55 19.05 8.33 -8.74
C ASN A 55 19.47 8.63 -10.19
N GLY A 56 18.96 9.73 -10.74
CA GLY A 56 19.28 10.19 -12.10
C GLY A 56 18.63 9.35 -13.20
N HIS A 57 17.55 8.63 -12.90
CA HIS A 57 16.86 7.82 -13.90
C HIS A 57 16.28 8.70 -15.02
N ASN A 58 16.41 8.24 -16.26
CA ASN A 58 15.89 8.94 -17.43
C ASN A 58 15.19 7.95 -18.37
N PHE A 59 13.91 8.17 -18.64
CA PHE A 59 13.12 7.36 -19.55
C PHE A 59 13.54 7.51 -21.02
N GLY A 60 14.26 8.56 -21.35
CA GLY A 60 14.69 8.90 -22.70
C GLY A 60 13.61 9.56 -23.53
N THR A 61 13.96 9.97 -24.76
CA THR A 61 13.00 10.58 -25.68
C THR A 61 12.12 9.53 -26.33
N GLY A 62 10.79 9.71 -26.26
CA GLY A 62 9.84 8.81 -26.93
C GLY A 62 9.64 7.47 -26.21
N ALA A 63 9.82 7.42 -24.89
CA ALA A 63 9.44 6.27 -24.09
C ALA A 63 7.94 5.96 -24.24
N ILE A 64 7.63 4.69 -24.49
CA ILE A 64 6.27 4.20 -24.64
C ILE A 64 5.88 3.49 -23.35
N LEU A 65 4.90 4.03 -22.64
CA LEU A 65 4.32 3.39 -21.46
C LEU A 65 3.73 2.02 -21.81
N ASP A 66 4.08 0.99 -21.04
CA ASP A 66 3.36 -0.28 -21.01
C ASP A 66 2.41 -0.32 -19.81
N SER A 67 2.93 -0.17 -18.59
CA SER A 67 2.12 -0.23 -17.37
C SER A 67 2.78 0.36 -16.13
N LEU A 68 1.98 0.71 -15.13
CA LEU A 68 2.45 1.04 -13.79
C LEU A 68 1.75 0.13 -12.79
N VAL A 69 2.52 -0.60 -11.98
CA VAL A 69 1.99 -1.58 -11.04
C VAL A 69 2.51 -1.29 -9.65
N LEU A 70 1.59 -1.10 -8.71
CA LEU A 70 1.89 -1.08 -7.28
C LEU A 70 1.78 -2.52 -6.76
N SER A 71 2.86 -3.00 -6.14
CA SER A 71 2.93 -4.31 -5.51
C SER A 71 3.14 -4.12 -4.01
N LEU A 72 2.43 -4.88 -3.18
CA LEU A 72 2.56 -4.89 -1.72
C LEU A 72 2.80 -6.33 -1.25
N ALA A 73 3.94 -6.58 -0.60
CA ALA A 73 4.31 -7.90 -0.11
C ALA A 73 3.51 -8.27 1.14
N TYR A 74 2.81 -9.41 1.13
CA TYR A 74 2.08 -9.86 2.31
C TYR A 74 3.06 -10.24 3.43
N SER A 75 2.70 -9.85 4.65
CA SER A 75 3.40 -10.21 5.88
C SER A 75 2.54 -11.13 6.75
N SER A 76 1.30 -10.73 7.02
CA SER A 76 0.35 -11.47 7.85
C SER A 76 -1.08 -11.02 7.54
N PHE A 77 -2.06 -11.52 8.29
CA PHE A 77 -3.45 -11.09 8.21
C PHE A 77 -4.16 -11.29 9.55
N TYR A 78 -5.28 -10.60 9.73
CA TYR A 78 -6.21 -10.77 10.83
C TYR A 78 -7.64 -10.83 10.28
N GLY A 79 -8.47 -11.73 10.81
CA GLY A 79 -9.86 -11.92 10.35
C GLY A 79 -9.98 -12.88 9.16
N ASP A 80 -11.09 -12.76 8.42
CA ASP A 80 -11.44 -13.64 7.30
C ASP A 80 -10.85 -13.14 5.97
N THR A 81 -10.09 -14.02 5.31
CA THR A 81 -9.48 -13.78 3.99
C THR A 81 -10.34 -14.25 2.83
N MET A 82 -11.50 -14.87 3.09
CA MET A 82 -12.41 -15.36 2.05
C MET A 82 -13.41 -14.30 1.60
N THR A 83 -13.61 -13.28 2.43
CA THR A 83 -14.44 -12.12 2.10
C THR A 83 -13.75 -11.22 1.07
N SER A 84 -14.48 -10.88 0.01
CA SER A 84 -14.01 -9.97 -1.03
C SER A 84 -13.82 -8.55 -0.48
N GLN A 85 -12.70 -7.91 -0.83
CA GLN A 85 -12.37 -6.54 -0.45
C GLN A 85 -12.13 -5.70 -1.70
N THR A 86 -12.54 -4.43 -1.66
CA THR A 86 -12.26 -3.46 -2.72
C THR A 86 -11.26 -2.45 -2.19
N ILE A 87 -10.08 -2.41 -2.81
CA ILE A 87 -9.04 -1.42 -2.48
C ILE A 87 -9.07 -0.29 -3.51
N ARG A 88 -8.68 0.90 -3.07
CA ARG A 88 -8.57 2.10 -3.89
C ARG A 88 -7.26 2.81 -3.59
N VAL A 89 -6.66 3.40 -4.62
CA VAL A 89 -5.37 4.11 -4.51
C VAL A 89 -5.55 5.55 -4.98
N PHE A 90 -5.01 6.49 -4.19
CA PHE A 90 -5.04 7.93 -4.45
C PHE A 90 -3.65 8.54 -4.25
N GLU A 91 -3.32 9.56 -5.04
CA GLU A 91 -2.10 10.36 -4.86
C GLU A 91 -2.28 11.39 -3.73
N LEU A 92 -1.31 11.47 -2.83
CA LEU A 92 -1.30 12.47 -1.75
C LEU A 92 -1.01 13.88 -2.27
N ASP A 93 -1.71 14.88 -1.74
CA ASP A 93 -1.43 16.29 -2.00
C ASP A 93 -0.64 16.96 -0.85
N GLN A 94 -0.54 16.27 0.29
CA GLN A 94 0.15 16.69 1.48
C GLN A 94 1.42 15.86 1.73
N ASP A 95 2.48 16.54 2.16
CA ASP A 95 3.76 15.91 2.45
C ASP A 95 3.72 15.08 3.74
N MET A 96 4.46 13.97 3.75
CA MET A 96 4.74 13.17 4.94
C MET A 96 6.16 13.44 5.42
N ASN A 97 6.33 13.66 6.72
CA ASN A 97 7.63 13.91 7.33
C ASN A 97 8.00 12.77 8.30
N PRO A 98 9.12 12.05 8.07
CA PRO A 98 9.53 10.93 8.91
C PRO A 98 9.84 11.30 10.38
N ASP A 99 10.11 12.57 10.67
CA ASP A 99 10.36 13.08 12.03
C ASP A 99 9.05 13.42 12.78
N THR A 100 7.91 13.37 12.09
CA THR A 100 6.59 13.61 12.69
C THR A 100 6.03 12.32 13.27
N SER A 101 5.41 12.43 14.45
CA SER A 101 4.64 11.33 15.03
C SER A 101 3.24 11.32 14.43
N TYR A 102 2.92 10.25 13.70
CA TYR A 102 1.59 10.00 13.15
C TYR A 102 0.82 9.01 14.01
N TYR A 103 -0.51 9.11 13.99
CA TYR A 103 -1.39 8.30 14.84
C TYR A 103 -2.53 7.68 14.03
N SER A 104 -3.10 6.59 14.54
CA SER A 104 -4.16 5.79 13.90
C SER A 104 -5.45 6.55 13.55
N THR A 105 -5.67 7.73 14.13
CA THR A 105 -6.86 8.58 13.90
C THR A 105 -6.59 9.74 12.95
N GLN A 106 -5.34 9.92 12.49
CA GLN A 106 -4.97 10.98 11.58
C GLN A 106 -5.20 10.54 10.13
N SER A 107 -5.66 11.49 9.30
CA SER A 107 -5.74 11.34 7.85
C SER A 107 -4.82 12.36 7.20
N ILE A 108 -4.24 11.97 6.08
CA ILE A 108 -3.46 12.84 5.20
C ILE A 108 -4.32 13.11 3.97
N SER A 109 -4.32 14.35 3.49
CA SER A 109 -5.12 14.72 2.31
C SER A 109 -4.54 14.14 1.01
N ASP A 110 -5.44 13.93 0.06
CA ASP A 110 -5.17 13.39 -1.26
C ASP A 110 -5.93 14.20 -2.32
N TYR A 111 -5.54 14.08 -3.58
CA TYR A 111 -6.16 14.84 -4.67
C TYR A 111 -7.62 14.44 -4.97
N GLY A 112 -8.15 13.38 -4.34
CA GLY A 112 -9.49 12.85 -4.58
C GLY A 112 -9.67 12.18 -5.93
N ILE A 113 -8.59 12.01 -6.71
CA ILE A 113 -8.59 11.35 -8.02
C ILE A 113 -8.18 9.90 -7.83
N GLU A 114 -9.09 8.97 -8.11
CA GLU A 114 -8.82 7.54 -8.03
C GLU A 114 -7.81 7.12 -9.12
N LEU A 115 -6.67 6.60 -8.68
CA LEU A 115 -5.64 6.06 -9.57
C LEU A 115 -5.89 4.61 -9.94
N ALA A 116 -6.51 3.86 -9.04
CA ALA A 116 -6.88 2.46 -9.26
C ALA A 116 -7.96 2.00 -8.29
N SER A 117 -8.72 1.01 -8.72
CA SER A 117 -9.63 0.24 -7.88
C SER A 117 -9.51 -1.25 -8.23
N LEU A 118 -9.41 -2.09 -7.21
CA LEU A 118 -9.29 -3.54 -7.36
C LEU A 118 -10.17 -4.24 -6.32
N THR A 119 -11.11 -5.04 -6.80
CA THR A 119 -11.84 -5.99 -5.97
C THR A 119 -11.17 -7.35 -6.04
N PHE A 120 -10.78 -7.90 -4.90
CA PHE A 120 -10.08 -9.17 -4.80
C PHE A 120 -10.47 -9.95 -3.54
N ILE A 121 -10.18 -11.25 -3.53
CA ILE A 121 -10.24 -12.09 -2.33
C ILE A 121 -8.81 -12.23 -1.82
N PRO A 122 -8.50 -11.81 -0.58
CA PRO A 122 -7.15 -11.89 -0.04
C PRO A 122 -6.58 -13.32 -0.04
N ARG A 123 -5.34 -13.46 -0.53
CA ARG A 123 -4.62 -14.74 -0.54
C ARG A 123 -3.19 -14.58 0.00
N PRO A 124 -3.03 -14.27 1.29
CA PRO A 124 -1.71 -13.97 1.87
C PRO A 124 -0.74 -15.16 1.89
N SER A 125 -1.23 -16.39 1.67
CA SER A 125 -0.41 -17.61 1.61
C SER A 125 -0.20 -18.17 0.20
N ASP A 126 -0.82 -17.59 -0.83
CA ASP A 126 -0.74 -18.08 -2.21
C ASP A 126 0.39 -17.35 -2.94
N SER A 127 1.44 -18.08 -3.31
CA SER A 127 2.56 -17.50 -4.07
C SER A 127 2.09 -16.98 -5.41
N VAL A 128 2.71 -15.92 -5.92
CA VAL A 128 2.40 -15.38 -7.25
C VAL A 128 3.55 -15.68 -8.21
N TYR A 129 3.23 -15.85 -9.49
CA TYR A 129 4.26 -15.90 -10.54
C TYR A 129 4.44 -14.51 -11.15
N VAL A 130 5.68 -14.03 -11.18
CA VAL A 130 6.09 -12.81 -11.90
C VAL A 130 7.17 -13.24 -12.90
N ASP A 131 6.92 -13.02 -14.19
CA ASP A 131 7.82 -13.41 -15.28
C ASP A 131 8.29 -14.87 -15.24
N SER A 132 7.36 -15.77 -14.89
CA SER A 132 7.59 -17.22 -14.73
C SER A 132 8.43 -17.64 -13.53
N VAL A 133 8.80 -16.70 -12.66
CA VAL A 133 9.46 -16.96 -11.37
C VAL A 133 8.42 -16.95 -10.27
N GLN A 134 8.46 -17.95 -9.38
CA GLN A 134 7.61 -17.99 -8.19
C GLN A 134 8.13 -16.97 -7.17
N GLU A 135 7.29 -16.02 -6.82
CA GLU A 135 7.56 -14.95 -5.88
C GLU A 135 6.71 -15.11 -4.62
N LYS A 136 7.11 -14.42 -3.56
CA LYS A 136 6.32 -14.34 -2.32
C LYS A 136 4.91 -13.82 -2.63
N PRO A 137 3.88 -14.24 -1.87
CA PRO A 137 2.54 -13.67 -1.98
C PRO A 137 2.59 -12.13 -1.91
N GLN A 138 2.02 -11.48 -2.91
CA GLN A 138 1.91 -10.03 -2.98
C GLN A 138 0.60 -9.61 -3.63
N LEU A 139 0.04 -8.51 -3.14
CA LEU A 139 -1.06 -7.83 -3.77
C LEU A 139 -0.51 -6.96 -4.90
N ARG A 140 -1.06 -7.07 -6.11
CA ARG A 140 -0.65 -6.26 -7.26
C ARG A 140 -1.85 -5.50 -7.80
N ILE A 141 -1.72 -4.18 -7.91
CA ILE A 141 -2.74 -3.32 -8.49
C ILE A 141 -2.11 -2.46 -9.59
N ARG A 142 -2.73 -2.48 -10.77
CA ARG A 142 -2.32 -1.62 -11.89
C ARG A 142 -2.89 -0.22 -11.66
N LEU A 143 -2.02 0.78 -11.69
CA LEU A 143 -2.38 2.19 -11.59
C LEU A 143 -2.78 2.74 -12.97
N SER A 144 -3.51 3.86 -12.97
CA SER A 144 -4.01 4.48 -14.20
C SER A 144 -2.87 4.83 -15.16
N ASN A 145 -3.12 4.65 -16.46
CA ASN A 145 -2.15 5.00 -17.48
C ASN A 145 -1.87 6.51 -17.49
N ASP A 146 -2.87 7.35 -17.18
CA ASP A 146 -2.70 8.81 -17.12
C ASP A 146 -1.70 9.21 -16.02
N PHE A 147 -1.78 8.58 -14.85
CA PHE A 147 -0.82 8.82 -13.78
C PHE A 147 0.57 8.29 -14.14
N ALA A 148 0.66 7.11 -14.75
CA ALA A 148 1.93 6.58 -15.23
C ALA A 148 2.57 7.46 -16.31
N GLN A 149 1.75 8.04 -17.19
CA GLN A 149 2.19 8.97 -18.22
C GLN A 149 2.73 10.26 -17.59
N LYS A 150 2.06 10.80 -16.56
CA LYS A 150 2.58 11.92 -15.74
C LYS A 150 3.98 11.65 -15.20
N LEU A 151 4.29 10.41 -14.80
CA LEU A 151 5.64 10.06 -14.34
C LEU A 151 6.64 10.06 -15.49
N ILE A 152 6.34 9.38 -16.61
CA ILE A 152 7.27 9.29 -17.75
C ILE A 152 7.56 10.65 -18.37
N GLU A 153 6.56 11.54 -18.41
CA GLU A 153 6.67 12.88 -19.00
C GLU A 153 7.22 13.93 -18.02
N ALA A 154 7.50 13.56 -16.76
CA ALA A 154 8.11 14.47 -15.80
C ALA A 154 9.51 14.91 -16.24
N ASP A 155 9.91 16.10 -15.80
CA ASP A 155 11.26 16.61 -16.06
C ASP A 155 12.30 15.63 -15.50
N PRO A 156 13.35 15.24 -16.26
CA PRO A 156 14.40 14.35 -15.77
C PRO A 156 15.02 14.80 -14.45
N ASP A 157 15.08 16.12 -14.19
CA ASP A 157 15.60 16.66 -12.94
C ASP A 157 14.83 16.17 -11.70
N VAL A 158 13.55 15.79 -11.85
CA VAL A 158 12.74 15.21 -10.76
C VAL A 158 13.34 13.90 -10.24
N TYR A 159 14.06 13.17 -11.09
CA TYR A 159 14.64 11.87 -10.78
C TYR A 159 16.09 11.93 -10.27
N ASP A 160 16.70 13.12 -10.18
CA ASP A 160 18.11 13.25 -9.73
C ASP A 160 18.33 12.72 -8.31
N ASP A 161 17.37 12.93 -7.43
CA ASP A 161 17.43 12.49 -6.04
C ASP A 161 16.04 12.36 -5.40
N ASN A 162 16.02 11.76 -4.21
CA ASN A 162 14.78 11.54 -3.46
C ASN A 162 14.17 12.82 -2.87
N GLU A 163 14.91 13.92 -2.75
CA GLU A 163 14.34 15.18 -2.26
C GLU A 163 13.46 15.81 -3.35
N LYS A 164 13.98 15.91 -4.57
CA LYS A 164 13.21 16.38 -5.74
C LYS A 164 12.06 15.45 -6.07
N TRP A 165 12.29 14.14 -6.03
CA TRP A 165 11.24 13.15 -6.29
C TRP A 165 10.09 13.28 -5.29
N LEU A 166 10.36 13.37 -3.99
CA LEU A 166 9.30 13.47 -2.97
C LEU A 166 8.57 14.82 -3.01
N ALA A 167 9.20 15.87 -3.56
CA ALA A 167 8.51 17.14 -3.85
C ALA A 167 7.54 17.02 -5.03
N PHE A 168 7.82 16.14 -6.01
CA PHE A 168 6.95 15.87 -7.15
C PHE A 168 5.85 14.84 -6.84
N MET A 169 6.19 13.75 -6.15
CA MET A 169 5.30 12.65 -5.77
C MET A 169 5.37 12.42 -4.27
N LYS A 170 4.32 12.86 -3.56
CA LYS A 170 4.32 12.92 -2.08
C LYS A 170 4.01 11.61 -1.39
N GLY A 171 3.43 10.66 -2.13
CA GLY A 171 3.06 9.33 -1.65
C GLY A 171 1.68 8.88 -2.13
N PHE A 172 1.23 7.75 -1.61
CA PHE A 172 -0.10 7.21 -1.84
C PHE A 172 -0.90 7.09 -0.55
N ARG A 173 -2.20 7.33 -0.70
CA ARG A 173 -3.22 6.77 0.19
C ARG A 173 -3.78 5.50 -0.45
N ILE A 174 -3.67 4.39 0.25
CA ILE A 174 -4.22 3.09 -0.15
C ILE A 174 -5.29 2.74 0.87
N THR A 175 -6.55 2.71 0.43
CA THR A 175 -7.70 2.54 1.32
C THR A 175 -8.57 1.39 0.84
N THR A 176 -9.59 1.04 1.62
CA THR A 176 -10.53 -0.01 1.27
C THR A 176 -11.98 0.38 1.55
N ASP A 177 -12.89 -0.11 0.71
CA ASP A 177 -14.31 0.02 0.98
C ASP A 177 -14.70 -0.81 2.20
N ALA A 178 -15.57 -0.23 3.03
CA ALA A 178 -16.10 -0.91 4.21
C ALA A 178 -16.89 -2.17 3.82
N VAL A 179 -16.55 -3.31 4.42
CA VAL A 179 -17.36 -4.53 4.29
C VAL A 179 -18.62 -4.43 5.16
N SER A 180 -19.68 -5.13 4.76
CA SER A 180 -20.93 -5.19 5.51
C SER A 180 -21.00 -6.34 6.52
N SER A 181 -20.18 -7.38 6.35
CA SER A 181 -20.05 -8.54 7.24
C SER A 181 -18.68 -9.18 7.06
N ASP A 182 -18.21 -9.89 8.08
CA ASP A 182 -16.92 -10.61 8.08
C ASP A 182 -15.76 -9.70 7.65
N GLY A 183 -14.86 -10.18 6.80
CA GLY A 183 -13.69 -9.43 6.35
C GLY A 183 -12.46 -9.58 7.23
N GLY A 184 -11.40 -8.90 6.82
CA GLY A 184 -10.11 -9.01 7.48
C GLY A 184 -9.19 -7.85 7.15
N ILE A 185 -8.17 -7.68 7.97
CA ILE A 185 -7.10 -6.70 7.78
C ILE A 185 -5.86 -7.45 7.31
N MET A 186 -5.34 -7.06 6.16
CA MET A 186 -4.10 -7.60 5.62
C MET A 186 -2.93 -6.76 6.10
N LEU A 187 -1.85 -7.44 6.50
CA LEU A 187 -0.60 -6.81 6.89
C LEU A 187 0.40 -6.98 5.77
N PHE A 188 1.03 -5.87 5.39
CA PHE A 188 2.03 -5.80 4.34
C PHE A 188 3.39 -5.43 4.93
N ASP A 189 4.45 -6.06 4.45
CA ASP A 189 5.82 -5.67 4.80
C ASP A 189 6.24 -4.49 3.95
N MET A 190 6.23 -3.29 4.54
CA MET A 190 6.56 -2.05 3.82
C MET A 190 8.07 -1.87 3.62
N LEU A 191 8.90 -2.76 4.14
CA LEU A 191 10.35 -2.73 3.94
C LEU A 191 10.84 -3.80 2.95
N ASP A 192 10.00 -4.76 2.57
CA ASP A 192 10.34 -5.77 1.57
C ASP A 192 10.52 -5.13 0.19
N SER A 193 11.56 -5.52 -0.55
CA SER A 193 11.83 -5.05 -1.92
C SER A 193 10.70 -5.33 -2.92
N LYS A 194 9.77 -6.23 -2.59
CA LYS A 194 8.58 -6.54 -3.40
C LYS A 194 7.41 -5.60 -3.09
N THR A 195 7.51 -4.80 -2.04
CA THR A 195 6.63 -3.65 -1.83
C THR A 195 7.20 -2.46 -2.61
N ALA A 196 6.75 -2.32 -3.85
CA ALA A 196 7.30 -1.37 -4.80
C ALA A 196 6.23 -0.91 -5.79
N MET A 197 6.40 0.31 -6.29
CA MET A 197 5.74 0.76 -7.51
C MET A 197 6.71 0.54 -8.67
N THR A 198 6.28 -0.16 -9.72
CA THR A 198 7.14 -0.46 -10.87
C THR A 198 6.48 0.01 -12.15
N ILE A 199 7.20 0.85 -12.90
CA ILE A 199 6.81 1.28 -14.24
C ILE A 199 7.49 0.39 -15.26
N PHE A 200 6.70 -0.11 -16.20
CA PHE A 200 7.12 -0.89 -17.35
C PHE A 200 6.94 -0.04 -18.59
N TYR A 201 7.99 0.06 -19.41
CA TYR A 201 8.00 0.93 -20.57
C TYR A 201 8.95 0.38 -21.64
N LYS A 202 8.84 0.89 -22.86
CA LYS A 202 9.76 0.59 -23.97
C LYS A 202 10.43 1.87 -24.39
N SER A 203 11.75 1.84 -24.58
CA SER A 203 12.44 2.94 -25.28
C SER A 203 12.19 2.83 -26.78
N ALA A 204 12.13 3.94 -27.50
CA ALA A 204 11.91 3.96 -28.95
C ALA A 204 12.90 3.08 -29.75
N ASP A 205 14.11 2.87 -29.21
CA ASP A 205 15.22 2.17 -29.89
C ASP A 205 15.42 0.71 -29.44
N LEU A 206 14.64 0.21 -28.46
CA LEU A 206 14.76 -1.16 -27.95
C LEU A 206 13.43 -1.91 -28.11
N GLU A 207 13.50 -3.19 -28.50
CA GLU A 207 12.31 -4.06 -28.54
C GLU A 207 11.91 -4.57 -27.14
N ASP A 208 12.88 -4.60 -26.21
CA ASP A 208 12.72 -5.14 -24.87
C ASP A 208 11.94 -4.18 -23.96
N THR A 209 11.06 -4.75 -23.13
CA THR A 209 10.38 -4.02 -22.06
C THR A 209 11.38 -3.75 -20.93
N LEU A 210 11.57 -2.48 -20.61
CA LEU A 210 12.33 -1.99 -19.47
C LEU A 210 11.42 -1.81 -18.26
N ALA A 211 12.02 -1.87 -17.07
CA ALA A 211 11.33 -1.63 -15.81
C ALA A 211 12.14 -0.69 -14.92
N PHE A 212 11.46 0.27 -14.30
CA PHE A 212 12.03 1.11 -13.26
C PHE A 212 11.17 1.04 -12.00
N ALA A 213 11.81 0.87 -10.84
CA ALA A 213 11.12 0.65 -9.58
C ALA A 213 11.26 1.85 -8.64
N PHE A 214 10.23 2.07 -7.85
CA PHE A 214 10.20 2.96 -6.71
C PHE A 214 9.91 2.11 -5.47
N LEU A 215 10.79 2.16 -4.47
CA LEU A 215 10.76 1.29 -3.30
C LEU A 215 10.09 2.00 -2.13
N SER A 216 9.39 1.27 -1.26
CA SER A 216 8.78 1.87 -0.06
C SER A 216 9.76 2.11 1.10
N ASN A 217 11.02 1.66 0.98
CA ASN A 217 12.05 1.76 2.02
C ASN A 217 13.09 2.85 1.77
#